data_AF-A0A1H0LD52-F1
#
_entry.id   AF-A0A1H0LD52-F1
#
_cell.length_a   1.000
_cell.length_b   1.000
_cell.length_c   1.000
_cell.angle_alpha   90.00
_cell.angle_beta   90.00
_cell.angle_gamma   90.00
#
_symmetry.space_group_name_H-M   'P 1'
#
loop_
_entity.id
_entity.type
_entity.pdbx_description
1 polymer ?
#
loop_
_entity_poly.entity_id
_entity_poly.type
_entity_poly.pdbx_seq_one_letter_code
_entity_poly.pdbx_strand_id
1 'polypeptide(L)'
;MPDPCAFCGSTEPLTREHVFGQWVSKIGLDLSPVQHGAGPLNGMPRDMGEQPPFRQTVKSFCASCNNGWMSRLEVAAQRVLTPLILGGSATIAPADQAVIAAWIQKTALTAMLISSKEQRESGYGLSPVEYRALYELREMMQPLDASRFWVGRYEGPAGFWAVRVTPLSVRLPGIAEPDLPQCYLMTIILGGLALQGLRFTTPALEIEMTSELGMPQLWPSRVPVSVPAGQPCTRASFLRFADGKLLQSGVEHVELRPWTHAAELPQSTIVGGKVRVPTLCGKHFFYYPVALLEQAFRGRFYVFMTACECQTAYLIQTEPDGAHCKAAGAADDIGHIYENVPGDEFLIQDETGEFVCKEVVTR
;
A
#
# COMPACT_ATOMS: atom_id res chain seq x y z
N MET A 1 6.13 25.62 -12.47
CA MET A 1 7.37 25.05 -13.05
C MET A 1 7.13 23.58 -13.33
N PRO A 2 7.71 22.98 -14.38
CA PRO A 2 7.61 21.54 -14.61
C PRO A 2 8.20 20.78 -13.42
N ASP A 3 7.60 19.64 -13.06
CA ASP A 3 8.15 18.81 -11.99
C ASP A 3 9.53 18.26 -12.42
N PRO A 4 10.55 18.29 -11.54
CA PRO A 4 11.85 17.71 -11.84
C PRO A 4 11.80 16.18 -11.82
N CYS A 5 12.79 15.55 -12.43
CA CYS A 5 13.00 14.11 -12.37
C CYS A 5 13.08 13.65 -10.90
N ALA A 6 12.23 12.69 -10.51
CA ALA A 6 12.14 12.23 -9.13
C ALA A 6 13.47 11.66 -8.60
N PHE A 7 14.30 11.08 -9.48
CA PHE A 7 15.59 10.50 -9.13
C PHE A 7 16.74 11.51 -9.11
N CYS A 8 17.04 12.13 -10.27
CA CYS A 8 18.24 12.97 -10.40
C CYS A 8 17.98 14.48 -10.24
N GLY A 9 16.72 14.91 -10.09
CA GLY A 9 16.36 16.33 -9.97
C GLY A 9 16.46 17.15 -11.25
N SER A 10 16.86 16.55 -12.38
CA SER A 10 16.92 17.23 -13.68
C SER A 10 15.58 17.84 -14.08
N THR A 11 15.59 19.05 -14.64
CA THR A 11 14.43 19.77 -15.18
C THR A 11 14.18 19.47 -16.66
N GLU A 12 14.91 18.53 -17.24
CA GLU A 12 14.69 18.06 -18.62
C GLU A 12 13.29 17.42 -18.78
N PRO A 13 12.76 17.34 -20.01
CA PRO A 13 11.46 16.73 -20.26
C PRO A 13 11.31 15.33 -19.66
N LEU A 14 10.23 15.14 -18.89
CA LEU A 14 9.91 13.87 -18.27
C LEU A 14 9.26 12.90 -19.26
N THR A 15 9.68 11.65 -19.15
CA THR A 15 9.23 10.49 -19.92
C THR A 15 8.27 9.63 -19.08
N ARG A 16 7.54 8.73 -19.75
CA ARG A 16 6.72 7.72 -19.09
C ARG A 16 7.56 6.49 -18.79
N GLU A 17 7.50 6.03 -17.55
CA GLU A 17 8.08 4.76 -17.10
C GLU A 17 6.98 3.84 -16.63
N HIS A 18 7.11 2.54 -16.89
CA HIS A 18 6.18 1.55 -16.37
C HIS A 18 6.50 1.20 -14.91
N VAL A 19 5.47 1.04 -14.08
CA VAL A 19 5.65 0.64 -12.67
C VAL A 19 6.29 -0.73 -12.60
N PHE A 20 5.69 -1.71 -13.28
CA PHE A 20 6.35 -2.95 -13.66
C PHE A 20 6.93 -2.77 -15.05
N GLY A 21 8.21 -3.09 -15.25
CA GLY A 21 8.85 -2.97 -16.56
C GLY A 21 8.02 -3.62 -17.67
N GLN A 22 8.02 -3.02 -18.86
CA GLN A 22 7.17 -3.44 -19.99
C GLN A 22 7.33 -4.93 -20.37
N TRP A 23 8.45 -5.56 -20.01
CA TRP A 23 8.69 -6.98 -20.24
C TRP A 23 7.74 -7.88 -19.45
N VAL A 24 7.22 -7.44 -18.29
CA VAL A 24 6.30 -8.24 -17.47
C VAL A 24 5.03 -8.60 -18.23
N SER A 25 4.51 -7.69 -19.05
CA SER A 25 3.35 -7.97 -19.90
C SER A 25 3.68 -8.84 -21.13
N LYS A 26 4.94 -9.27 -21.30
CA LYS A 26 5.41 -10.03 -22.47
C LYS A 26 5.89 -11.45 -22.13
N ILE A 27 5.92 -11.81 -20.86
CA ILE A 27 6.43 -13.13 -20.40
C ILE A 27 5.35 -14.21 -20.30
N GLY A 28 4.11 -13.93 -20.72
CA GLY A 28 3.03 -14.95 -20.76
C GLY A 28 2.13 -15.00 -19.52
N LEU A 29 2.08 -13.93 -18.72
CA LEU A 29 1.05 -13.77 -17.69
C LEU A 29 -0.33 -13.48 -18.30
N ASP A 30 -1.40 -13.78 -17.55
CA ASP A 30 -2.76 -13.38 -17.92
C ASP A 30 -2.87 -11.85 -17.91
N LEU A 31 -3.37 -11.31 -19.02
CA LEU A 31 -3.57 -9.88 -19.25
C LEU A 31 -5.05 -9.51 -19.39
N SER A 32 -5.95 -10.41 -19.02
CA SER A 32 -7.38 -10.13 -18.94
C SER A 32 -7.60 -8.86 -18.09
N PRO A 33 -8.48 -7.93 -18.52
CA PRO A 33 -8.76 -6.73 -17.75
C PRO A 33 -9.16 -7.08 -16.32
N VAL A 34 -8.58 -6.37 -15.37
CA VAL A 34 -8.91 -6.46 -13.94
C VAL A 34 -9.16 -5.06 -13.42
N GLN A 35 -9.88 -4.95 -12.30
CA GLN A 35 -10.10 -3.69 -11.63
C GLN A 35 -8.79 -3.16 -11.00
N HIS A 36 -8.45 -1.91 -11.26
CA HIS A 36 -7.26 -1.25 -10.71
C HIS A 36 -7.63 -0.30 -9.58
N GLY A 37 -6.81 -0.29 -8.53
CA GLY A 37 -6.94 0.65 -7.43
C GLY A 37 -5.58 1.12 -6.94
N ALA A 38 -5.50 2.40 -6.57
CA ALA A 38 -4.35 2.97 -5.87
C ALA A 38 -4.83 3.92 -4.79
N GLY A 39 -4.24 3.86 -3.61
CA GLY A 39 -4.65 4.72 -2.50
C GLY A 39 -3.95 4.40 -1.19
N PRO A 40 -4.14 5.28 -0.19
CA PRO A 40 -3.56 5.12 1.14
C PRO A 40 -3.95 3.76 1.75
N LEU A 41 -3.07 3.22 2.58
CA LEU A 41 -3.21 1.86 3.11
C LEU A 41 -4.52 1.60 3.88
N ASN A 42 -5.10 2.66 4.47
CA ASN A 42 -6.35 2.60 5.23
C ASN A 42 -7.46 3.44 4.61
N GLY A 43 -7.23 4.05 3.46
CA GLY A 43 -8.29 4.76 2.75
C GLY A 43 -8.81 3.92 1.61
N MET A 44 -9.93 4.34 1.06
CA MET A 44 -10.51 3.70 -0.10
C MET A 44 -9.54 3.89 -1.28
N PRO A 45 -9.09 2.81 -1.94
CA PRO A 45 -8.32 2.96 -3.14
C PRO A 45 -9.16 3.72 -4.17
N ARG A 46 -8.55 4.71 -4.81
CA ARG A 46 -9.14 5.37 -5.96
C ARG A 46 -9.32 4.32 -7.06
N ASP A 47 -10.55 4.21 -7.56
CA ASP A 47 -10.85 3.42 -8.74
C ASP A 47 -10.10 4.00 -9.97
N MET A 48 -9.30 3.15 -10.61
CA MET A 48 -8.56 3.47 -11.83
C MET A 48 -9.11 2.75 -13.08
N GLY A 49 -10.27 2.11 -12.95
CA GLY A 49 -10.99 1.39 -13.98
C GLY A 49 -10.45 -0.01 -14.27
N GLU A 50 -11.18 -0.72 -15.12
CA GLU A 50 -10.78 -2.02 -15.65
C GLU A 50 -9.80 -1.86 -16.82
N GLN A 51 -8.61 -2.45 -16.69
CA GLN A 51 -7.59 -2.44 -17.74
C GLN A 51 -6.64 -3.64 -17.58
N PRO A 52 -5.92 -4.02 -18.64
CA PRO A 52 -4.90 -5.06 -18.52
C PRO A 52 -3.87 -4.73 -17.42
N PRO A 53 -3.47 -5.72 -16.59
CA PRO A 53 -2.47 -5.51 -15.55
C PRO A 53 -1.08 -5.17 -16.12
N PHE A 54 -0.21 -4.64 -15.27
CA PHE A 54 1.22 -4.39 -15.56
C PHE A 54 1.50 -3.31 -16.63
N ARG A 55 0.51 -2.45 -16.94
CA ARG A 55 0.64 -1.38 -17.94
C ARG A 55 0.63 0.03 -17.32
N GLN A 56 0.56 0.13 -16.01
CA GLN A 56 0.56 1.38 -15.27
C GLN A 56 1.86 2.13 -15.52
N THR A 57 1.76 3.40 -15.90
CA THR A 57 2.92 4.27 -16.14
C THR A 57 2.83 5.53 -15.31
N VAL A 58 4.00 6.07 -14.95
CA VAL A 58 4.15 7.38 -14.30
C VAL A 58 5.04 8.28 -15.15
N LYS A 59 4.77 9.58 -15.18
CA LYS A 59 5.54 10.57 -15.95
C LYS A 59 6.43 11.40 -15.02
N SER A 60 7.46 10.76 -14.46
CA SER A 60 8.24 11.32 -13.35
C SER A 60 9.75 11.31 -13.54
N PHE A 61 10.25 10.85 -14.69
CA PHE A 61 11.68 10.60 -14.89
C PHE A 61 12.20 11.17 -16.21
N CYS A 62 13.38 11.79 -16.17
CA CYS A 62 14.06 12.22 -17.39
C CYS A 62 14.54 11.02 -18.23
N ALA A 63 14.80 11.25 -19.52
CA ALA A 63 15.24 10.21 -20.45
C ALA A 63 16.56 9.52 -20.01
N SER A 64 17.48 10.26 -19.40
CA SER A 64 18.77 9.71 -18.94
C SER A 64 18.59 8.68 -17.81
N CYS A 65 17.72 8.96 -16.82
CA CYS A 65 17.42 7.99 -15.77
C CYS A 65 16.66 6.78 -16.32
N ASN A 66 15.57 7.04 -17.06
CA ASN A 66 14.66 6.01 -17.55
C ASN A 66 15.36 5.03 -18.49
N ASN A 67 16.04 5.53 -19.51
CA ASN A 67 16.74 4.69 -20.50
C ASN A 67 18.14 4.24 -20.04
N GLY A 68 18.62 4.75 -18.90
CA GLY A 68 19.94 4.45 -18.36
C GLY A 68 19.90 3.34 -17.31
N TRP A 69 20.19 3.69 -16.06
CA TRP A 69 20.30 2.73 -14.97
C TRP A 69 18.99 1.99 -14.67
N MET A 70 17.82 2.64 -14.84
CA MET A 70 16.52 2.00 -14.63
C MET A 70 16.31 0.88 -15.65
N SER A 71 16.60 1.13 -16.93
CA SER A 71 16.55 0.09 -17.97
C SER A 71 17.51 -1.07 -17.69
N ARG A 72 18.72 -0.80 -17.18
CA ARG A 72 19.66 -1.86 -16.77
C ARG A 72 19.09 -2.74 -15.64
N LEU A 73 18.37 -2.16 -14.67
CA LEU A 73 17.69 -2.93 -13.63
C LEU A 73 16.61 -3.82 -14.24
N GLU A 74 15.82 -3.31 -15.18
CA GLU A 74 14.78 -4.09 -15.85
C GLU A 74 15.34 -5.29 -16.62
N VAL A 75 16.46 -5.12 -17.32
CA VAL A 75 17.09 -6.22 -18.06
C VAL A 75 17.58 -7.33 -17.12
N ALA A 76 18.19 -6.96 -15.99
CA ALA A 76 18.63 -7.93 -15.00
C ALA A 76 17.44 -8.64 -14.33
N ALA A 77 16.42 -7.88 -13.93
CA ALA A 77 15.21 -8.42 -13.32
C ALA A 77 14.45 -9.35 -14.26
N GLN A 78 14.31 -9.00 -15.54
CA GLN A 78 13.68 -9.86 -16.53
C GLN A 78 14.38 -11.22 -16.58
N ARG A 79 15.71 -11.25 -16.71
CA ARG A 79 16.48 -12.50 -16.80
C ARG A 79 16.31 -13.38 -15.55
N VAL A 80 16.39 -12.77 -14.36
CA VAL A 80 16.45 -13.51 -13.09
C VAL A 80 15.06 -13.89 -12.57
N LEU A 81 14.08 -12.99 -12.68
CA LEU A 81 12.78 -13.15 -12.04
C LEU A 81 11.74 -13.84 -12.91
N THR A 82 11.89 -13.84 -14.24
CA THR A 82 10.89 -14.44 -15.15
C THR A 82 10.55 -15.90 -14.79
N PRO A 83 11.53 -16.80 -14.55
CA PRO A 83 11.21 -18.19 -14.15
C PRO A 83 10.36 -18.26 -12.87
N LEU A 84 10.65 -17.40 -11.90
CA LEU A 84 9.95 -17.37 -10.61
C LEU A 84 8.55 -16.75 -10.72
N ILE A 85 8.41 -15.69 -11.53
CA ILE A 85 7.12 -15.06 -11.83
C ILE A 85 6.17 -16.05 -12.50
N LEU A 86 6.69 -16.92 -13.38
CA LEU A 86 5.92 -17.97 -14.04
C LEU A 86 5.69 -19.21 -13.15
N GLY A 87 6.07 -19.16 -11.88
CA GLY A 87 5.85 -20.23 -10.90
C GLY A 87 6.88 -21.37 -10.95
N GLY A 88 7.95 -21.21 -11.73
CA GLY A 88 9.09 -22.13 -11.76
C GLY A 88 10.02 -21.95 -10.56
N SER A 89 11.14 -22.68 -10.61
CA SER A 89 12.24 -22.56 -9.64
C SER A 89 13.48 -21.97 -10.28
N ALA A 90 14.29 -21.27 -9.49
CA ALA A 90 15.56 -20.71 -9.92
C ALA A 90 16.51 -20.52 -8.74
N THR A 91 17.80 -20.46 -9.03
CA THR A 91 18.82 -20.02 -8.08
C THR A 91 19.30 -18.63 -8.47
N ILE A 92 19.15 -17.66 -7.57
CA ILE A 92 19.65 -16.30 -7.74
C ILE A 92 21.11 -16.27 -7.30
N ALA A 93 22.00 -16.06 -8.26
CA ALA A 93 23.43 -15.99 -8.04
C ALA A 93 23.81 -14.76 -7.18
N PRO A 94 24.89 -14.81 -6.38
CA PRO A 94 25.34 -13.67 -5.56
C PRO A 94 25.51 -12.36 -6.35
N ALA A 95 25.98 -12.44 -7.60
CA ALA A 95 26.14 -11.28 -8.47
C ALA A 95 24.82 -10.61 -8.87
N ASP A 96 23.70 -11.34 -8.82
CA ASP A 96 22.38 -10.84 -9.19
C ASP A 96 21.60 -10.29 -7.99
N GLN A 97 22.01 -10.59 -6.75
CA GLN A 97 21.20 -10.28 -5.56
C GLN A 97 21.02 -8.79 -5.33
N ALA A 98 22.10 -8.01 -5.44
CA ALA A 98 22.07 -6.57 -5.25
C ALA A 98 21.20 -5.88 -6.31
N VAL A 99 21.34 -6.29 -7.58
CA VAL A 99 20.59 -5.70 -8.70
C VAL A 99 19.09 -6.02 -8.62
N ILE A 100 18.72 -7.22 -8.15
CA ILE A 100 17.32 -7.57 -7.91
C ILE A 100 16.75 -6.81 -6.70
N ALA A 101 17.51 -6.67 -5.62
CA ALA A 101 17.09 -5.86 -4.48
C ALA A 101 16.90 -4.38 -4.86
N ALA A 102 17.81 -3.81 -5.66
CA ALA A 102 17.67 -2.47 -6.22
C ALA A 102 16.43 -2.35 -7.14
N TRP A 103 16.13 -3.37 -7.94
CA TRP A 103 14.93 -3.40 -8.77
C TRP A 103 13.64 -3.41 -7.94
N ILE A 104 13.60 -4.17 -6.82
CA ILE A 104 12.46 -4.16 -5.89
C ILE A 104 12.25 -2.74 -5.35
N GLN A 105 13.32 -2.10 -4.88
CA GLN A 105 13.23 -0.75 -4.32
C GLN A 105 12.84 0.28 -5.38
N LYS A 106 13.42 0.22 -6.58
CA LYS A 106 13.03 1.08 -7.70
C LYS A 106 11.54 0.92 -8.03
N THR A 107 11.06 -0.31 -8.13
CA THR A 107 9.66 -0.61 -8.47
C THR A 107 8.70 -0.06 -7.41
N ALA A 108 9.02 -0.22 -6.13
CA ALA A 108 8.22 0.33 -5.04
C ALA A 108 8.21 1.87 -5.06
N LEU A 109 9.36 2.52 -5.25
CA LEU A 109 9.46 3.98 -5.39
C LEU A 109 8.65 4.49 -6.60
N THR A 110 8.74 3.82 -7.75
CA THR A 110 7.95 4.18 -8.94
C THR A 110 6.45 4.01 -8.69
N ALA A 111 6.02 2.96 -8.00
CA ALA A 111 4.61 2.74 -7.66
C ALA A 111 4.04 3.85 -6.77
N MET A 112 4.83 4.38 -5.83
CA MET A 112 4.42 5.51 -4.97
C MET A 112 4.17 6.80 -5.76
N LEU A 113 4.63 6.90 -7.01
CA LEU A 113 4.39 8.05 -7.89
C LEU A 113 3.09 7.94 -8.70
N ILE A 114 2.33 6.84 -8.55
CA ILE A 114 0.95 6.73 -9.09
C ILE A 114 0.03 7.73 -8.37
N SER A 115 0.22 7.91 -7.06
CA SER A 115 -0.49 8.87 -6.23
C SER A 115 -0.26 10.29 -6.72
N SER A 116 -1.22 11.20 -6.54
CA SER A 116 -1.04 12.60 -6.93
C SER A 116 0.04 13.28 -6.08
N LYS A 117 0.57 14.41 -6.57
CA LYS A 117 1.55 15.20 -5.82
C LYS A 117 0.99 15.67 -4.47
N GLU A 118 -0.24 16.16 -4.48
CA GLU A 118 -0.98 16.58 -3.28
C GLU A 118 -1.06 15.45 -2.25
N GLN A 119 -1.46 14.24 -2.66
CA GLN A 119 -1.53 13.09 -1.76
C GLN A 119 -0.15 12.74 -1.17
N ARG A 120 0.92 12.83 -1.98
CA ARG A 120 2.28 12.55 -1.48
C ARG A 120 2.74 13.62 -0.50
N GLU A 121 2.43 14.88 -0.75
CA GLU A 121 2.72 16.00 0.15
C GLU A 121 1.89 15.94 1.44
N SER A 122 0.70 15.32 1.39
CA SER A 122 -0.15 15.05 2.56
C SER A 122 0.21 13.75 3.32
N GLY A 123 1.41 13.18 3.09
CA GLY A 123 1.93 12.03 3.84
C GLY A 123 1.73 10.66 3.20
N TYR A 124 1.09 10.56 2.03
CA TYR A 124 0.97 9.30 1.26
C TYR A 124 2.17 9.08 0.29
N GLY A 125 3.29 9.72 0.55
CA GLY A 125 4.51 9.63 -0.26
C GLY A 125 5.71 9.13 0.53
N LEU A 126 6.72 8.65 -0.18
CA LEU A 126 8.06 8.49 0.37
C LEU A 126 8.85 9.80 0.20
N SER A 127 9.77 10.06 1.12
CA SER A 127 10.62 11.26 1.08
C SER A 127 11.39 11.33 -0.24
N PRO A 128 11.47 12.51 -0.90
CA PRO A 128 12.33 12.71 -2.07
C PRO A 128 13.80 12.34 -1.86
N VAL A 129 14.27 12.29 -0.60
CA VAL A 129 15.63 11.86 -0.24
C VAL A 129 15.86 10.40 -0.62
N GLU A 130 14.89 9.51 -0.44
CA GLU A 130 15.04 8.08 -0.78
C GLU A 130 15.25 7.87 -2.29
N TYR A 131 14.60 8.69 -3.12
CA TYR A 131 14.80 8.64 -4.58
C TYR A 131 16.21 9.11 -4.95
N ARG A 132 16.65 10.26 -4.42
CA ARG A 132 18.00 10.78 -4.70
C ARG A 132 19.10 9.82 -4.23
N ALA A 133 18.94 9.26 -3.04
CA ALA A 133 19.88 8.30 -2.49
C ALA A 133 19.98 7.05 -3.38
N LEU A 134 18.86 6.53 -3.90
CA LEU A 134 18.92 5.36 -4.80
C LEU A 134 19.61 5.72 -6.12
N TYR A 135 19.40 6.94 -6.63
CA TYR A 135 20.10 7.44 -7.81
C TYR A 135 21.61 7.59 -7.59
N GLU A 136 22.06 7.95 -6.39
CA GLU A 136 23.48 8.03 -6.05
C GLU A 136 24.16 6.65 -6.10
N LEU A 137 23.44 5.58 -5.76
CA LEU A 137 23.92 4.20 -5.82
C LEU A 137 23.78 3.53 -7.20
N ARG A 138 23.27 4.25 -8.22
CA ARG A 138 22.90 3.67 -9.53
C ARG A 138 24.04 2.97 -10.28
N GLU A 139 25.29 3.38 -10.08
CA GLU A 139 26.44 2.75 -10.76
C GLU A 139 26.82 1.42 -10.10
N MET A 140 26.58 1.31 -8.79
CA MET A 140 26.75 0.06 -8.04
C MET A 140 25.56 -0.90 -8.24
N MET A 141 24.40 -0.38 -8.67
CA MET A 141 23.17 -1.16 -8.88
C MET A 141 22.75 -1.91 -7.60
N GLN A 142 22.87 -1.23 -6.46
CA GLN A 142 22.55 -1.75 -5.13
C GLN A 142 21.32 -1.04 -4.56
N PRO A 143 20.55 -1.70 -3.66
CA PRO A 143 19.53 -1.00 -2.91
C PRO A 143 20.17 -0.01 -1.93
N LEU A 144 19.36 0.84 -1.30
CA LEU A 144 19.81 1.71 -0.21
C LEU A 144 20.38 0.89 0.95
N ASP A 145 21.29 1.49 1.71
CA ASP A 145 21.84 0.89 2.93
C ASP A 145 20.74 0.63 3.98
N ALA A 146 21.09 -0.13 5.03
CA ALA A 146 20.18 -0.56 6.09
C ALA A 146 18.86 -1.12 5.53
N SER A 147 18.99 -2.01 4.55
CA SER A 147 17.87 -2.66 3.87
C SER A 147 18.05 -4.17 3.79
N ARG A 148 16.93 -4.87 3.86
CA ARG A 148 16.86 -6.33 3.80
C ARG A 148 15.80 -6.74 2.81
N PHE A 149 16.09 -7.72 1.98
CA PHE A 149 15.17 -8.21 0.97
C PHE A 149 15.03 -9.71 1.06
N TRP A 150 13.82 -10.20 0.85
CA TRP A 150 13.48 -11.60 0.81
C TRP A 150 12.74 -11.94 -0.48
N VAL A 151 12.92 -13.18 -0.93
CA VAL A 151 12.30 -13.72 -2.13
C VAL A 151 11.60 -15.02 -1.79
N GLY A 152 10.39 -15.22 -2.29
CA GLY A 152 9.57 -16.38 -1.98
C GLY A 152 8.48 -16.61 -3.03
N ARG A 153 7.61 -17.58 -2.74
CA ARG A 153 6.50 -17.94 -3.63
C ARG A 153 5.21 -17.26 -3.20
N TYR A 154 4.41 -16.82 -4.16
CA TYR A 154 3.02 -16.50 -3.96
C TYR A 154 2.13 -17.65 -4.47
N GLU A 155 1.10 -18.01 -3.70
CA GLU A 155 0.12 -19.02 -4.07
C GLU A 155 -1.30 -18.49 -3.82
N GLY A 156 -2.06 -18.32 -4.89
CA GLY A 156 -3.41 -17.77 -4.82
C GLY A 156 -4.06 -17.66 -6.20
N PRO A 157 -5.17 -16.91 -6.30
CA PRO A 157 -5.86 -16.72 -7.56
C PRO A 157 -4.94 -16.21 -8.67
N ALA A 158 -5.10 -16.77 -9.87
CA ALA A 158 -4.41 -16.28 -11.05
C ALA A 158 -4.69 -14.78 -11.27
N GLY A 159 -3.68 -14.05 -11.71
CA GLY A 159 -3.80 -12.62 -11.98
C GLY A 159 -3.77 -11.72 -10.75
N PHE A 160 -3.64 -12.24 -9.51
CA PHE A 160 -3.40 -11.37 -8.36
C PHE A 160 -1.99 -10.76 -8.44
N TRP A 161 -1.92 -9.43 -8.27
CA TRP A 161 -0.69 -8.68 -8.18
C TRP A 161 -0.87 -7.52 -7.21
N ALA A 162 0.24 -7.06 -6.64
CA ALA A 162 0.23 -5.90 -5.77
C ALA A 162 1.62 -5.28 -5.68
N VAL A 163 1.65 -3.96 -5.50
CA VAL A 163 2.81 -3.26 -4.92
C VAL A 163 2.29 -2.49 -3.71
N ARG A 164 2.81 -2.78 -2.53
CA ARG A 164 2.40 -2.13 -1.28
C ARG A 164 3.63 -1.60 -0.55
N VAL A 165 3.56 -0.37 -0.08
CA VAL A 165 4.59 0.25 0.75
C VAL A 165 3.97 0.57 2.10
N THR A 166 4.40 -0.13 3.14
CA THR A 166 3.86 -0.01 4.49
C THR A 166 4.85 0.72 5.39
N PRO A 167 4.56 1.92 5.90
CA PRO A 167 5.40 2.56 6.90
C PRO A 167 5.32 1.78 8.21
N LEU A 168 6.48 1.51 8.80
CA LEU A 168 6.64 0.72 10.01
C LEU A 168 7.35 1.55 11.08
N SER A 169 7.04 1.25 12.33
CA SER A 169 7.73 1.77 13.51
C SER A 169 8.37 0.64 14.29
N VAL A 170 9.55 0.90 14.84
CA VAL A 170 10.17 0.01 15.82
C VAL A 170 9.42 0.18 17.14
N ARG A 171 8.90 -0.92 17.68
CA ARG A 171 8.11 -0.94 18.91
C ARG A 171 8.86 -1.70 20.01
N LEU A 172 8.90 -1.07 21.18
CA LEU A 172 9.48 -1.58 22.41
C LEU A 172 8.43 -1.50 23.53
N PRO A 173 8.36 -2.48 24.44
CA PRO A 173 7.47 -2.42 25.60
C PRO A 173 7.71 -1.16 26.43
N GLY A 174 6.62 -0.45 26.76
CA GLY A 174 6.68 0.76 27.58
C GLY A 174 7.16 2.02 26.87
N ILE A 175 7.55 1.94 25.59
CA ILE A 175 7.95 3.11 24.80
C ILE A 175 6.79 3.52 23.88
N ALA A 176 6.48 4.82 23.89
CA ALA A 176 5.47 5.41 23.01
C ALA A 176 5.84 5.25 21.54
N GLU A 177 4.84 5.23 20.65
CA GLU A 177 5.12 5.22 19.21
C GLU A 177 5.82 6.53 18.79
N PRO A 178 6.83 6.47 17.91
CA PRO A 178 7.41 7.67 17.33
C PRO A 178 6.42 8.46 16.44
N ASP A 179 6.64 9.78 16.37
CA ASP A 179 5.86 10.69 15.50
C ASP A 179 6.12 10.48 14.00
N LEU A 180 7.18 9.76 13.64
CA LEU A 180 7.53 9.44 12.26
C LEU A 180 7.92 7.96 12.14
N PRO A 181 7.56 7.29 11.03
CA PRO A 181 7.99 5.92 10.80
C PRO A 181 9.51 5.87 10.61
N GLN A 182 10.13 4.85 11.20
CA GLN A 182 11.58 4.63 11.18
C GLN A 182 11.99 3.60 10.12
N CYS A 183 11.01 2.93 9.53
CA CYS A 183 11.21 1.98 8.46
C CYS A 183 10.00 1.95 7.53
N TYR A 184 10.16 1.35 6.37
CA TYR A 184 9.05 1.00 5.51
C TYR A 184 9.29 -0.35 4.84
N LEU A 185 8.19 -1.06 4.58
CA LEU A 185 8.16 -2.39 4.00
C LEU A 185 7.56 -2.32 2.61
N MET A 186 8.35 -2.73 1.63
CA MET A 186 7.97 -2.88 0.24
C MET A 186 7.52 -4.32 0.03
N THR A 187 6.31 -4.52 -0.46
CA THR A 187 5.79 -5.84 -0.81
C THR A 187 5.38 -5.84 -2.27
N ILE A 188 5.89 -6.80 -3.04
CA ILE A 188 5.54 -6.99 -4.44
C ILE A 188 5.05 -8.43 -4.63
N ILE A 189 3.84 -8.57 -5.16
CA ILE A 189 3.31 -9.85 -5.66
C ILE A 189 3.17 -9.76 -7.17
N LEU A 190 3.75 -10.71 -7.89
CA LEU A 190 3.71 -10.76 -9.35
C LEU A 190 3.74 -12.21 -9.84
N GLY A 191 2.61 -12.70 -10.36
CA GLY A 191 2.48 -14.11 -10.75
C GLY A 191 2.72 -15.03 -9.55
N GLY A 192 3.60 -16.02 -9.70
CA GLY A 192 4.03 -16.93 -8.63
C GLY A 192 5.07 -16.36 -7.67
N LEU A 193 5.49 -15.10 -7.84
CA LEU A 193 6.58 -14.50 -7.08
C LEU A 193 6.05 -13.60 -5.95
N ALA A 194 6.61 -13.78 -4.75
CA ALA A 194 6.46 -12.86 -3.62
C ALA A 194 7.83 -12.25 -3.25
N LEU A 195 7.91 -10.92 -3.22
CA LEU A 195 9.09 -10.18 -2.82
C LEU A 195 8.76 -9.27 -1.65
N GLN A 196 9.71 -9.15 -0.73
CA GLN A 196 9.62 -8.22 0.39
C GLN A 196 10.94 -7.48 0.55
N GLY A 197 10.88 -6.18 0.81
CA GLY A 197 12.04 -5.34 1.08
C GLY A 197 11.77 -4.43 2.26
N LEU A 198 12.55 -4.56 3.33
CA LEU A 198 12.50 -3.70 4.50
C LEU A 198 13.63 -2.68 4.40
N ARG A 199 13.32 -1.40 4.65
CA ARG A 199 14.30 -0.30 4.66
C ARG A 199 14.17 0.48 5.96
N PHE A 200 15.27 0.66 6.69
CA PHE A 200 15.34 1.48 7.90
C PHE A 200 15.79 2.91 7.57
N THR A 201 14.88 3.87 7.61
CA THR A 201 15.21 5.28 7.34
C THR A 201 16.13 5.88 8.40
N THR A 202 16.20 5.26 9.58
CA THR A 202 17.16 5.56 10.66
C THR A 202 18.14 4.39 10.83
N PRO A 203 19.35 4.41 10.23
CA PRO A 203 20.29 3.28 10.25
C PRO A 203 20.70 2.81 11.66
N ALA A 204 20.73 3.73 12.64
CA ALA A 204 21.02 3.38 14.03
C ALA A 204 19.97 2.46 14.69
N LEU A 205 18.79 2.31 14.07
CA LEU A 205 17.72 1.42 14.51
C LEU A 205 17.63 0.15 13.65
N GLU A 206 18.63 -0.12 12.80
CA GLU A 206 18.65 -1.34 12.02
C GLU A 206 18.70 -2.57 12.93
N ILE A 207 17.80 -3.51 12.65
CA ILE A 207 17.69 -4.77 13.39
C ILE A 207 17.71 -5.92 12.38
N GLU A 208 18.35 -7.02 12.76
CA GLU A 208 18.27 -8.28 12.03
C GLU A 208 16.83 -8.80 12.05
N MET A 209 16.27 -9.03 10.87
CA MET A 209 14.92 -9.55 10.72
C MET A 209 14.97 -10.87 9.93
N THR A 210 14.05 -11.78 10.25
CA THR A 210 13.84 -13.02 9.49
C THR A 210 12.38 -13.13 9.09
N SER A 211 12.10 -13.93 8.06
CA SER A 211 10.73 -14.19 7.61
C SER A 211 10.16 -15.41 8.33
N GLU A 212 8.99 -15.29 8.96
CA GLU A 212 8.24 -16.42 9.54
C GLU A 212 7.86 -17.46 8.49
N LEU A 213 7.64 -17.02 7.25
CA LEU A 213 7.40 -17.91 6.11
C LEU A 213 8.65 -18.69 5.70
N GLY A 214 9.81 -18.49 6.34
CA GLY A 214 11.06 -19.13 5.94
C GLY A 214 11.58 -18.70 4.57
N MET A 215 11.18 -17.51 4.08
CA MET A 215 11.70 -16.96 2.84
C MET A 215 13.19 -16.68 2.97
N PRO A 216 14.04 -17.10 2.02
CA PRO A 216 15.46 -16.80 2.05
C PRO A 216 15.72 -15.31 1.87
N GLN A 217 16.71 -14.80 2.60
CA GLN A 217 17.20 -13.43 2.44
C GLN A 217 17.94 -13.32 1.11
N LEU A 218 17.40 -12.50 0.22
CA LEU A 218 17.99 -12.10 -1.06
C LEU A 218 19.16 -11.13 -0.84
N TRP A 219 18.98 -10.15 0.04
CA TRP A 219 19.98 -9.11 0.30
C TRP A 219 19.91 -8.63 1.76
N PRO A 220 21.04 -8.37 2.43
CA PRO A 220 22.39 -8.73 2.01
C PRO A 220 22.56 -10.26 2.04
N SER A 221 23.13 -10.84 0.99
CA SER A 221 23.56 -12.23 0.99
C SER A 221 24.79 -12.38 0.10
N ARG A 222 25.62 -13.38 0.39
CA ARG A 222 26.81 -13.73 -0.40
C ARG A 222 26.76 -15.16 -0.93
N VAL A 223 25.72 -15.91 -0.57
CA VAL A 223 25.50 -17.29 -1.00
C VAL A 223 24.37 -17.33 -2.03
N PRO A 224 24.41 -18.25 -3.01
CA PRO A 224 23.30 -18.43 -3.93
C PRO A 224 21.97 -18.69 -3.21
N VAL A 225 20.88 -18.09 -3.69
CA VAL A 225 19.55 -18.20 -3.08
C VAL A 225 18.64 -19.04 -3.98
N SER A 226 18.23 -20.22 -3.51
CA SER A 226 17.30 -21.09 -4.23
C SER A 226 15.84 -20.75 -3.91
N VAL A 227 15.01 -20.65 -4.94
CA VAL A 227 13.58 -20.32 -4.85
C VAL A 227 12.78 -21.34 -5.66
N PRO A 228 11.64 -21.87 -5.14
CA PRO A 228 11.02 -21.54 -3.86
C PRO A 228 11.76 -22.15 -2.67
N ALA A 229 11.71 -21.45 -1.53
CA ALA A 229 12.10 -21.93 -0.22
C ALA A 229 11.14 -21.33 0.83
N GLY A 230 10.89 -22.07 1.91
CA GLY A 230 9.88 -21.70 2.90
C GLY A 230 8.44 -21.97 2.45
N GLN A 231 7.49 -21.47 3.24
CA GLN A 231 6.06 -21.50 2.97
C GLN A 231 5.67 -20.37 1.99
N PRO A 232 4.71 -20.60 1.09
CA PRO A 232 4.24 -19.56 0.19
C PRO A 232 3.45 -18.48 0.95
N CYS A 233 3.58 -17.22 0.51
CA CYS A 233 2.60 -16.19 0.81
C CYS A 233 1.31 -16.52 0.05
N THR A 234 0.16 -16.46 0.71
CA THR A 234 -1.14 -16.76 0.09
C THR A 234 -2.02 -15.53 0.07
N ARG A 235 -3.15 -15.59 -0.64
CA ARG A 235 -4.16 -14.52 -0.59
C ARG A 235 -4.62 -14.22 0.85
N ALA A 236 -4.74 -15.25 1.69
CA ALA A 236 -5.16 -15.11 3.08
C ALA A 236 -4.05 -14.53 3.97
N SER A 237 -2.77 -14.86 3.72
CA SER A 237 -1.66 -14.32 4.51
C SER A 237 -1.11 -12.98 3.97
N PHE A 238 -1.50 -12.57 2.77
CA PHE A 238 -0.97 -11.39 2.07
C PHE A 238 -1.00 -10.10 2.90
N LEU A 239 -2.11 -9.79 3.57
CA LEU A 239 -2.19 -8.56 4.37
C LEU A 239 -1.23 -8.61 5.57
N ARG A 240 -1.19 -9.73 6.30
CA ARG A 240 -0.23 -9.93 7.40
C ARG A 240 1.21 -9.85 6.91
N PHE A 241 1.50 -10.44 5.76
CA PHE A 241 2.79 -10.38 5.10
C PHE A 241 3.18 -8.93 4.78
N ALA A 242 2.30 -8.19 4.12
CA ALA A 242 2.55 -6.81 3.71
C ALA A 242 2.53 -5.79 4.87
N ASP A 243 1.90 -6.14 5.99
CA ASP A 243 1.93 -5.36 7.24
C ASP A 243 3.18 -5.66 8.09
N GLY A 244 4.06 -6.57 7.64
CA GLY A 244 5.26 -6.97 8.40
C GLY A 244 4.98 -7.90 9.59
N LYS A 245 3.74 -8.38 9.75
CA LYS A 245 3.34 -9.30 10.85
C LYS A 245 3.90 -10.73 10.71
N LEU A 246 4.66 -10.98 9.64
CA LEU A 246 5.36 -12.24 9.38
C LEU A 246 6.89 -12.01 9.34
N LEU A 247 7.36 -10.90 9.89
CA LEU A 247 8.77 -10.64 10.15
C LEU A 247 9.05 -10.84 11.64
N GLN A 248 10.16 -11.53 11.94
CA GLN A 248 10.65 -11.76 13.29
C GLN A 248 11.93 -10.98 13.54
N SER A 249 11.97 -10.27 14.66
CA SER A 249 13.18 -9.59 15.13
C SER A 249 14.14 -10.60 15.75
N GLY A 250 15.44 -10.45 15.46
CA GLY A 250 16.51 -11.15 16.17
C GLY A 250 16.77 -10.62 17.59
N VAL A 251 16.15 -9.50 17.97
CA VAL A 251 16.26 -8.88 19.29
C VAL A 251 14.97 -9.08 20.07
N GLU A 252 15.10 -9.62 21.28
CA GLU A 252 13.98 -9.91 22.17
C GLU A 252 13.17 -8.64 22.47
N HIS A 253 11.84 -8.77 22.47
CA HIS A 253 10.89 -7.70 22.72
C HIS A 253 10.89 -6.53 21.73
N VAL A 254 11.64 -6.60 20.63
CA VAL A 254 11.56 -5.59 19.57
C VAL A 254 10.66 -6.10 18.46
N GLU A 255 9.69 -5.29 18.07
CA GLU A 255 8.78 -5.62 16.97
C GLU A 255 8.75 -4.49 15.94
N LEU A 256 8.51 -4.83 14.68
CA LEU A 256 8.11 -3.85 13.68
C LEU A 256 6.59 -3.91 13.56
N ARG A 257 5.93 -2.77 13.71
CA ARG A 257 4.48 -2.66 13.50
C ARG A 257 4.17 -1.58 12.49
N PRO A 258 3.08 -1.72 11.71
CA PRO A 258 2.56 -0.63 10.91
C PRO A 258 2.41 0.63 11.75
N TRP A 259 2.95 1.74 11.26
CA TRP A 259 2.90 3.03 11.97
C TRP A 259 1.45 3.50 12.04
N THR A 260 0.92 3.66 13.26
CA THR A 260 -0.54 3.78 13.46
C THR A 260 -1.16 4.97 12.71
N HIS A 261 -0.46 6.10 12.59
CA HIS A 261 -0.96 7.27 11.85
C HIS A 261 -1.17 7.01 10.35
N ALA A 262 -0.49 6.02 9.76
CA ALA A 262 -0.63 5.66 8.36
C ALA A 262 -1.25 4.27 8.14
N ALA A 263 -1.39 3.45 9.19
CA ALA A 263 -1.94 2.08 9.16
C ALA A 263 -3.20 1.87 10.03
N GLU A 264 -3.52 2.82 10.90
CA GLU A 264 -4.65 2.83 11.83
C GLU A 264 -5.34 4.21 11.88
N LEU A 265 -5.42 4.93 10.75
CA LEU A 265 -6.55 5.86 10.57
C LEU A 265 -7.82 4.99 10.60
N PRO A 266 -8.87 5.33 11.38
CA PRO A 266 -9.91 4.39 11.78
C PRO A 266 -10.41 3.55 10.60
N GLN A 267 -9.85 2.33 10.48
CA GLN A 267 -10.23 1.42 9.43
C GLN A 267 -11.61 0.92 9.82
N SER A 268 -12.61 1.40 9.10
CA SER A 268 -13.96 0.85 9.01
C SER A 268 -13.91 -0.68 9.09
N THR A 269 -14.09 -1.25 10.29
CA THR A 269 -13.92 -2.70 10.49
C THR A 269 -15.25 -3.36 10.12
N ILE A 270 -15.29 -4.28 9.16
CA ILE A 270 -16.57 -4.92 8.80
C ILE A 270 -16.89 -6.00 9.85
N VAL A 271 -17.97 -5.82 10.59
CA VAL A 271 -18.49 -6.78 11.59
C VAL A 271 -19.94 -7.08 11.26
N GLY A 272 -20.23 -8.34 10.88
CA GLY A 272 -21.59 -8.79 10.58
C GLY A 272 -22.26 -8.02 9.43
N GLY A 273 -21.53 -7.72 8.35
CA GLY A 273 -22.05 -7.00 7.19
C GLY A 273 -22.18 -5.48 7.37
N LYS A 274 -21.80 -4.94 8.54
CA LYS A 274 -21.77 -3.50 8.81
C LYS A 274 -20.35 -2.99 8.98
N VAL A 275 -20.12 -1.77 8.52
CA VAL A 275 -18.91 -1.02 8.80
C VAL A 275 -18.95 -0.52 10.24
N ARG A 276 -17.95 -0.87 11.04
CA ARG A 276 -17.75 -0.42 12.43
C ARG A 276 -16.81 0.79 12.45
N VAL A 277 -17.25 1.87 13.08
CA VAL A 277 -16.48 3.11 13.23
C VAL A 277 -16.42 3.51 14.70
N PRO A 278 -15.24 3.87 15.24
CA PRO A 278 -15.14 4.39 16.61
C PRO A 278 -15.87 5.72 16.75
N THR A 279 -16.59 5.91 17.85
CA THR A 279 -17.24 7.19 18.18
C THR A 279 -16.25 8.15 18.83
N LEU A 280 -16.56 9.46 18.82
CA LEU A 280 -15.69 10.50 19.41
C LEU A 280 -15.46 10.37 20.92
N CYS A 281 -16.27 9.57 21.64
CA CYS A 281 -16.06 9.33 23.06
C CYS A 281 -14.88 8.37 23.34
N GLY A 282 -14.31 7.73 22.31
CA GLY A 282 -13.17 6.83 22.42
C GLY A 282 -13.46 5.48 23.10
N LYS A 283 -14.71 5.20 23.46
CA LYS A 283 -15.14 3.99 24.19
C LYS A 283 -16.12 3.11 23.44
N HIS A 284 -16.88 3.68 22.50
CA HIS A 284 -17.95 2.98 21.79
C HIS A 284 -17.76 3.06 20.28
N PHE A 285 -18.65 2.38 19.56
CA PHE A 285 -18.62 2.28 18.10
C PHE A 285 -20.02 2.52 17.56
N PHE A 286 -20.10 3.11 16.37
CA PHE A 286 -21.32 3.10 15.57
C PHE A 286 -21.13 2.22 14.34
N TYR A 287 -22.24 1.85 13.71
CA TYR A 287 -22.26 0.94 12.58
C TYR A 287 -23.10 1.50 11.44
N TYR A 288 -22.67 1.28 10.20
CA TYR A 288 -23.47 1.59 9.01
C TYR A 288 -23.32 0.49 7.93
N PRO A 289 -24.29 0.32 7.02
CA PRO A 289 -24.25 -0.68 5.96
C PRO A 289 -23.01 -0.64 5.08
N VAL A 290 -22.45 -1.81 4.75
CA VAL A 290 -21.38 -1.90 3.73
C VAL A 290 -21.86 -1.38 2.37
N ALA A 291 -23.15 -1.48 2.05
CA ALA A 291 -23.72 -0.93 0.83
C ALA A 291 -23.40 0.57 0.63
N LEU A 292 -23.36 1.36 1.70
CA LEU A 292 -22.99 2.79 1.61
C LEU A 292 -21.51 3.01 1.28
N LEU A 293 -20.65 2.10 1.75
CA LEU A 293 -19.23 2.07 1.39
C LEU A 293 -19.07 1.68 -0.10
N GLU A 294 -19.87 0.72 -0.58
CA GLU A 294 -19.92 0.33 -1.99
C GLU A 294 -20.40 1.44 -2.92
N GLN A 295 -21.38 2.25 -2.48
CA GLN A 295 -21.81 3.41 -3.24
C GLN A 295 -20.76 4.52 -3.25
N ALA A 296 -20.04 4.72 -2.13
CA ALA A 296 -18.92 5.66 -2.08
C ALA A 296 -17.79 5.28 -3.06
N PHE A 297 -17.50 3.98 -3.22
CA PHE A 297 -16.62 3.48 -4.28
C PHE A 297 -17.08 3.84 -5.70
N ARG A 298 -18.39 3.98 -5.90
CA ARG A 298 -19.02 4.37 -7.19
C ARG A 298 -19.20 5.88 -7.33
N GLY A 299 -18.63 6.67 -6.42
CA GLY A 299 -18.71 8.13 -6.43
C GLY A 299 -20.05 8.70 -5.96
N ARG A 300 -20.85 7.92 -5.22
CA ARG A 300 -22.11 8.37 -4.62
C ARG A 300 -21.95 8.46 -3.10
N PHE A 301 -22.29 9.62 -2.55
CA PHE A 301 -22.06 9.94 -1.15
C PHE A 301 -23.39 10.11 -0.44
N TYR A 302 -23.42 9.77 0.85
CA TYR A 302 -24.64 9.74 1.64
C TYR A 302 -24.40 10.35 3.00
N VAL A 303 -25.41 11.01 3.53
CA VAL A 303 -25.47 11.48 4.92
C VAL A 303 -26.47 10.64 5.70
N PHE A 304 -26.17 10.36 6.97
CA PHE A 304 -27.06 9.65 7.88
C PHE A 304 -26.83 10.08 9.32
N MET A 305 -27.82 9.83 10.17
CA MET A 305 -27.71 10.01 11.61
C MET A 305 -27.35 8.71 12.31
N THR A 306 -26.58 8.81 13.38
CA THR A 306 -26.33 7.70 14.31
C THR A 306 -26.12 8.24 15.72
N ALA A 307 -26.12 7.37 16.72
CA ALA A 307 -25.92 7.76 18.10
C ALA A 307 -24.98 6.80 18.83
N CYS A 308 -24.21 7.36 19.77
CA CYS A 308 -23.39 6.61 20.70
C CYS A 308 -24.22 6.23 21.93
N GLU A 309 -23.84 5.13 22.59
CA GLU A 309 -24.40 4.71 23.89
C GLU A 309 -24.26 5.79 24.98
N CYS A 310 -23.35 6.75 24.80
CA CYS A 310 -23.20 7.94 25.64
C CYS A 310 -24.26 9.05 25.39
N GLN A 311 -25.30 8.77 24.60
CA GLN A 311 -26.37 9.72 24.22
C GLN A 311 -25.93 10.90 23.33
N THR A 312 -24.70 10.89 22.82
CA THR A 312 -24.27 11.83 21.77
C THR A 312 -24.77 11.33 20.41
N ALA A 313 -25.52 12.14 19.69
CA ALA A 313 -25.89 11.90 18.31
C ALA A 313 -24.83 12.48 17.36
N TYR A 314 -24.73 11.92 16.16
CA TYR A 314 -23.78 12.30 15.12
C TYR A 314 -24.48 12.39 13.77
N LEU A 315 -24.09 13.41 13.00
CA LEU A 315 -24.34 13.49 11.57
C LEU A 315 -23.10 12.95 10.85
N ILE A 316 -23.23 11.86 10.12
CA ILE A 316 -22.13 11.21 9.42
C ILE A 316 -22.35 11.33 7.92
N GLN A 317 -21.29 11.65 7.18
CA GLN A 317 -21.31 11.70 5.71
C GLN A 317 -20.23 10.76 5.14
N THR A 318 -20.58 9.97 4.14
CA THR A 318 -19.60 9.21 3.36
C THR A 318 -18.88 10.12 2.36
N GLU A 319 -17.59 9.91 2.20
CA GLU A 319 -16.68 10.69 1.36
C GLU A 319 -15.67 9.74 0.67
N PRO A 320 -14.89 10.21 -0.31
CA PRO A 320 -13.93 9.36 -1.04
C PRO A 320 -12.91 8.66 -0.14
N ASP A 321 -12.59 9.21 1.02
CA ASP A 321 -11.56 8.71 1.94
C ASP A 321 -12.13 8.03 3.18
N GLY A 322 -13.46 7.99 3.36
CA GLY A 322 -14.10 7.32 4.50
C GLY A 322 -15.43 7.95 4.91
N ALA A 323 -15.91 7.60 6.10
CA ALA A 323 -17.07 8.23 6.72
C ALA A 323 -16.62 9.27 7.74
N HIS A 324 -17.12 10.50 7.63
CA HIS A 324 -16.73 11.63 8.47
C HIS A 324 -17.87 12.13 9.32
N CYS A 325 -17.56 12.49 10.56
CA CYS A 325 -18.49 13.19 11.45
C CYS A 325 -18.56 14.66 11.06
N LYS A 326 -19.74 15.12 10.63
CA LYS A 326 -20.01 16.52 10.26
C LYS A 326 -20.53 17.36 11.41
N ALA A 327 -21.26 16.74 12.33
CA ALA A 327 -21.75 17.36 13.55
C ALA A 327 -21.95 16.31 14.65
N ALA A 328 -21.77 16.69 15.91
CA ALA A 328 -22.04 15.85 17.07
C ALA A 328 -22.69 16.67 18.19
N GLY A 329 -23.70 16.13 18.86
CA GLY A 329 -24.47 16.90 19.86
C GLY A 329 -25.67 16.15 20.42
N ALA A 330 -26.65 16.91 20.93
CA ALA A 330 -27.93 16.36 21.35
C ALA A 330 -28.70 15.80 20.14
N ALA A 331 -29.52 14.78 20.35
CA ALA A 331 -30.26 14.12 19.28
C ALA A 331 -31.17 15.08 18.50
N ASP A 332 -31.86 15.99 19.20
CA ASP A 332 -32.76 16.97 18.59
C ASP A 332 -32.00 17.95 17.68
N ASP A 333 -30.83 18.44 18.14
CA ASP A 333 -30.00 19.35 17.36
C ASP A 333 -29.47 18.69 16.08
N ILE A 334 -28.99 17.44 16.19
CA ILE A 334 -28.52 16.68 15.02
C ILE A 334 -29.69 16.33 14.09
N GLY A 335 -30.85 16.01 14.63
CA GLY A 335 -32.10 15.79 13.89
C GLY A 335 -32.45 16.98 13.01
N HIS A 336 -32.46 18.18 13.59
CA HIS A 336 -32.69 19.41 12.83
C HIS A 336 -31.64 19.67 11.75
N ILE A 337 -30.36 19.37 12.00
CA ILE A 337 -29.33 19.51 10.97
C ILE A 337 -29.57 18.53 9.81
N TYR A 338 -29.89 17.27 10.12
CA TYR A 338 -30.15 16.22 9.12
C TYR A 338 -31.39 16.50 8.27
N GLU A 339 -32.49 16.97 8.87
CA GLU A 339 -33.70 17.38 8.15
C GLU A 339 -33.41 18.46 7.10
N ASN A 340 -32.53 19.41 7.44
CA ASN A 340 -32.13 20.51 6.56
C ASN A 340 -31.10 20.11 5.47
N VAL A 341 -30.54 18.88 5.51
CA VAL A 341 -29.69 18.41 4.41
C VAL A 341 -30.56 18.20 3.15
N PRO A 342 -30.21 18.81 2.00
CA PRO A 342 -30.96 18.65 0.76
C PRO A 342 -30.94 17.19 0.27
N GLY A 343 -32.06 16.76 -0.33
CA GLY A 343 -32.22 15.42 -0.88
C GLY A 343 -33.31 14.62 -0.18
N ASP A 344 -33.88 13.65 -0.90
CA ASP A 344 -34.88 12.74 -0.36
C ASP A 344 -34.20 11.65 0.50
N GLU A 345 -34.93 11.14 1.49
CA GLU A 345 -34.48 10.00 2.26
C GLU A 345 -34.64 8.71 1.46
N PHE A 346 -33.58 7.91 1.48
CA PHE A 346 -33.53 6.58 0.92
C PHE A 346 -33.41 5.56 2.04
N LEU A 347 -34.17 4.49 1.89
CA LEU A 347 -34.07 3.29 2.72
C LEU A 347 -33.20 2.27 2.00
N ILE A 348 -32.08 1.94 2.62
CA ILE A 348 -31.26 0.80 2.21
C ILE A 348 -31.76 -0.42 2.99
N GLN A 349 -32.25 -1.41 2.25
CA GLN A 349 -32.53 -2.75 2.79
C GLN A 349 -31.37 -3.67 2.42
N ASP A 350 -30.72 -4.22 3.44
CA ASP A 350 -29.72 -5.28 3.27
C ASP A 350 -29.94 -6.41 4.29
N GLU A 351 -29.05 -7.41 4.29
CA GLU A 351 -29.10 -8.55 5.22
C GLU A 351 -29.02 -8.14 6.72
N THR A 352 -28.73 -6.88 7.00
CA THR A 352 -28.47 -6.32 8.32
C THR A 352 -29.57 -5.37 8.83
N GLY A 353 -30.60 -5.14 8.03
CA GLY A 353 -31.82 -4.40 8.37
C GLY A 353 -32.13 -3.24 7.43
N GLU A 354 -33.04 -2.37 7.88
CA GLU A 354 -33.37 -1.11 7.23
C GLU A 354 -32.46 0.01 7.75
N PHE A 355 -31.92 0.82 6.83
CA PHE A 355 -31.05 1.95 7.15
C PHE A 355 -31.46 3.19 6.35
N VAL A 356 -31.66 4.32 7.05
CA VAL A 356 -32.12 5.58 6.45
C VAL A 356 -30.92 6.50 6.19
N CYS A 357 -30.85 7.07 5.00
CA CYS A 357 -29.82 8.03 4.61
C CYS A 357 -30.31 8.96 3.50
N LYS A 358 -29.66 10.10 3.28
CA LYS A 358 -29.89 11.00 2.13
C LYS A 358 -28.67 10.99 1.20
N GLU A 359 -28.88 10.93 -0.10
CA GLU A 359 -27.79 11.08 -1.08
C GLU A 359 -27.32 12.54 -1.14
N VAL A 360 -26.02 12.76 -1.09
CA VAL A 360 -25.40 14.08 -1.16
C VAL A 360 -24.95 14.34 -2.59
N VAL A 361 -25.56 15.33 -3.23
CA VAL A 361 -25.14 15.78 -4.57
C VAL A 361 -23.88 16.63 -4.42
N THR A 362 -22.70 16.02 -4.62
CA THR A 362 -21.44 16.75 -4.76
C THR A 362 -21.49 17.61 -6.03
N ARG A 363 -21.41 18.93 -5.86
CA ARG A 363 -21.24 19.90 -6.95
C ARG A 363 -19.82 19.89 -7.51
#